data_AF-A0A7S2M5Q1-F1
#
_entry.id   AF-A0A7S2M5Q1-F1
#
_cell.length_a   1.000
_cell.length_b   1.000
_cell.length_c   1.000
_cell.angle_alpha   90.00
_cell.angle_beta   90.00
_cell.angle_gamma   90.00
#
_symmetry.space_group_name_H-M   'P 1'
#
loop_
_entity.id
_entity.type
_entity.pdbx_description
1 polymer ?
#
loop_
_entity_poly.entity_id
_entity_poly.type
_entity_poly.pdbx_seq_one_letter_code
_entity_poly.pdbx_strand_id
1 'polypeptide(L)'
;SSLRCINLTPPSTLSSGQMSETNAAEAADDVMCHCASCGATEADDIKLKTCTGCKSARCSIKCQKEHRSQHKRACKKRATELRDEVLFRQTEGTDCPICLLPMPLDPDKLAMISCCGRKICAG
;
A
#
# COMPACT_ATOMS: atom_id res chain seq x y z
N SER A 1 0.84 17.42 18.90
CA SER A 1 -0.58 17.63 18.58
C SER A 1 -1.25 16.28 18.44
N SER A 2 -2.03 15.92 19.46
CA SER A 2 -2.72 14.65 19.61
C SER A 2 -3.91 14.62 18.65
N LEU A 3 -3.76 14.00 17.48
CA LEU A 3 -4.90 13.66 16.62
C LEU A 3 -5.72 12.59 17.36
N ARG A 4 -6.71 13.04 18.14
CA ARG A 4 -7.73 12.16 18.69
C ARG A 4 -8.51 11.61 17.50
N CYS A 5 -8.46 10.30 17.34
CA CYS A 5 -9.23 9.56 16.36
C CYS A 5 -10.71 9.91 16.52
N ILE A 6 -11.24 10.70 15.60
CA ILE A 6 -12.67 11.00 15.54
C ILE A 6 -13.35 9.72 15.03
N ASN A 7 -14.20 9.12 15.88
CA ASN A 7 -15.03 7.98 15.51
C ASN A 7 -15.91 8.35 14.31
N LEU A 8 -15.50 7.96 13.11
CA LEU A 8 -16.38 7.91 11.95
C LEU A 8 -16.82 6.46 11.83
N THR A 9 -18.03 6.20 12.33
CA THR A 9 -18.75 4.96 12.07
C THR A 9 -18.80 4.67 10.57
N PRO A 10 -18.59 3.43 10.11
CA PRO A 10 -18.71 3.10 8.69
C PRO A 10 -20.15 3.37 8.22
N PRO A 11 -20.36 3.89 7.00
CA PRO A 11 -21.70 3.94 6.43
C PRO A 11 -22.13 2.52 6.08
N SER A 12 -22.93 1.93 6.97
CA SER A 12 -23.65 0.70 6.69
C SER A 12 -24.70 0.95 5.59
N THR A 13 -24.47 0.33 4.44
CA THR A 13 -25.45 -0.25 3.49
C THR A 13 -26.48 0.67 2.80
N LEU A 14 -26.51 0.68 1.46
CA LEU A 14 -27.60 0.14 0.59
C LEU A 14 -27.56 0.66 -0.87
N SER A 15 -27.48 -0.29 -1.81
CA SER A 15 -28.14 -0.42 -3.13
C SER A 15 -28.24 0.74 -4.15
N SER A 16 -27.73 0.43 -5.36
CA SER A 16 -28.19 0.76 -6.74
C SER A 16 -28.16 2.19 -7.29
N GLY A 17 -27.38 2.36 -8.37
CA GLY A 17 -27.74 3.23 -9.52
C GLY A 17 -26.97 4.54 -9.72
N GLN A 18 -26.18 4.56 -10.82
CA GLN A 18 -25.77 5.72 -11.66
C GLN A 18 -24.65 6.69 -11.22
N MET A 19 -23.55 6.57 -11.98
CA MET A 19 -22.53 7.52 -12.45
C MET A 19 -22.81 9.04 -12.35
N SER A 20 -21.94 9.75 -11.61
CA SER A 20 -21.47 11.11 -11.94
C SER A 20 -20.13 11.41 -11.24
N GLU A 21 -19.24 12.08 -11.96
CA GLU A 21 -17.88 12.46 -11.52
C GLU A 21 -17.90 13.70 -10.61
N THR A 22 -17.04 13.64 -9.58
CA THR A 22 -16.18 14.70 -8.99
C THR A 22 -16.10 14.49 -7.49
N ASN A 23 -14.91 14.20 -6.97
CA ASN A 23 -14.32 15.02 -5.91
C ASN A 23 -12.88 14.62 -5.63
N ALA A 24 -12.07 15.66 -5.49
CA ALA A 24 -10.66 15.60 -5.16
C ALA A 24 -10.46 15.04 -3.74
N ALA A 25 -9.42 14.20 -3.64
CA ALA A 25 -8.57 13.99 -2.49
C ALA A 25 -9.20 14.16 -1.10
N GLU A 26 -9.71 13.07 -0.55
CA GLU A 26 -9.41 12.71 0.83
C GLU A 26 -9.09 11.22 0.86
N ALA A 27 -7.81 10.88 0.66
CA ALA A 27 -7.26 9.68 1.27
C ALA A 27 -7.20 9.97 2.78
N ALA A 28 -8.37 9.94 3.43
CA ALA A 28 -8.42 9.76 4.87
C ALA A 28 -7.75 8.41 5.10
N ASP A 29 -6.46 8.46 5.49
CA ASP A 29 -5.74 7.32 6.01
C ASP A 29 -6.70 6.68 7.01
N ASP A 30 -7.23 5.51 6.66
CA ASP A 30 -8.12 4.71 7.49
C ASP A 30 -7.25 4.20 8.63
N VAL A 31 -6.97 5.12 9.55
CA VAL A 31 -6.09 4.92 10.69
C VAL A 31 -6.85 3.90 11.52
N MET A 32 -6.49 2.62 11.36
CA MET A 32 -7.06 1.50 12.09
C MET A 32 -6.96 1.83 13.59
N CYS A 33 -8.06 2.28 14.19
CA CYS A 33 -8.09 2.74 15.59
C CYS A 33 -8.12 1.58 16.58
N HIS A 34 -8.11 0.36 16.05
CA HIS A 34 -8.25 -0.88 16.77
C HIS A 34 -7.01 -1.73 16.59
N CYS A 35 -6.72 -2.56 17.58
CA CYS A 35 -5.66 -3.52 17.48
C CYS A 35 -6.01 -4.58 16.43
N ALA A 36 -5.12 -4.81 15.47
CA ALA A 36 -5.31 -5.81 14.41
C ALA A 36 -5.39 -7.27 14.92
N SER A 37 -5.08 -7.53 16.19
CA SER A 37 -5.09 -8.88 16.78
C SER A 37 -6.28 -9.12 17.72
N CYS A 38 -6.69 -8.11 18.49
CA CYS A 38 -7.77 -8.25 19.49
C CYS A 38 -8.93 -7.25 19.33
N GLY A 39 -8.87 -6.30 18.40
CA GLY A 39 -9.92 -5.31 18.17
C GLY A 39 -10.00 -4.19 19.21
N ALA A 40 -9.19 -4.22 20.27
CA ALA A 40 -9.17 -3.18 21.30
C ALA A 40 -8.84 -1.80 20.71
N THR A 41 -9.61 -0.78 21.06
CA THR A 41 -9.36 0.62 20.69
C THR A 41 -8.21 1.23 21.48
N GLU A 42 -7.68 2.34 20.98
CA GLU A 42 -6.91 3.25 21.83
C GLU A 42 -7.81 3.82 22.93
N ALA A 43 -7.37 3.64 24.18
CA ALA A 43 -7.95 4.22 25.38
C ALA A 43 -6.79 4.79 26.22
N ASP A 44 -7.08 5.53 27.28
CA ASP A 44 -6.05 6.15 28.12
C ASP A 44 -5.04 5.12 28.67
N ASP A 45 -5.48 3.89 28.94
CA ASP A 45 -4.65 2.78 29.43
C ASP A 45 -3.99 1.95 28.31
N ILE A 46 -4.46 2.06 27.07
CA ILE A 46 -4.03 1.21 25.94
C ILE A 46 -3.49 2.10 24.82
N LYS A 47 -2.16 2.26 24.80
CA LYS A 47 -1.45 2.95 23.71
C LYS A 47 -1.14 1.98 22.57
N LEU A 48 -1.88 2.09 21.46
CA LEU A 48 -1.55 1.33 20.25
C LEU A 48 -0.39 2.00 19.52
N LYS A 49 0.53 1.20 19.01
CA LYS A 49 1.65 1.68 18.19
C LYS A 49 1.63 0.94 16.87
N THR A 50 2.00 1.63 15.80
CA THR A 50 2.23 0.99 14.51
C THR A 50 3.46 0.11 14.63
N CYS A 51 3.35 -1.14 14.17
CA CYS A 51 4.46 -2.07 14.15
C CYS A 51 5.56 -1.58 13.21
N THR A 52 6.81 -1.49 13.69
CA THR A 52 7.94 -1.02 12.88
C THR A 52 8.31 -1.98 11.75
N GLY A 53 7.99 -3.27 11.91
CA GLY A 53 8.29 -4.31 10.91
C GLY A 53 7.39 -4.26 9.68
N CYS A 54 6.07 -4.21 9.87
CA CYS A 54 5.11 -4.12 8.74
C CYS A 54 4.58 -2.72 8.46
N LYS A 55 4.81 -1.75 9.35
CA LYS A 55 4.37 -0.35 9.23
C LYS A 55 2.87 -0.14 9.01
N SER A 56 2.03 -1.12 9.31
CA SER A 56 0.57 -1.00 9.12
C SER A 56 -0.24 -1.54 10.30
N ALA A 57 0.08 -2.73 10.81
CA ALA A 57 -0.67 -3.27 11.95
C ALA A 57 -0.43 -2.42 13.22
N ARG A 58 -1.51 -1.93 13.83
CA ARG A 58 -1.48 -1.25 15.13
C ARG A 58 -1.73 -2.24 16.26
N CYS A 59 -0.87 -2.19 17.28
CA CYS A 59 -0.92 -3.10 18.41
C CYS A 59 -0.23 -2.49 19.63
N SER A 60 -0.72 -2.76 20.84
CA SER A 60 -0.01 -2.43 22.07
C SER A 60 1.08 -3.46 22.34
N ILE A 61 2.10 -3.08 23.11
CA ILE A 61 3.21 -4.01 23.46
C ILE A 61 2.67 -5.25 24.22
N LYS A 62 1.68 -5.05 25.10
CA LYS A 62 1.04 -6.14 25.83
C LYS A 62 0.28 -7.07 24.88
N CYS A 63 -0.53 -6.51 23.97
CA CYS A 63 -1.26 -7.29 22.98
C CYS A 63 -0.31 -8.03 22.01
N GLN A 64 0.82 -7.44 21.62
CA GLN A 64 1.78 -8.11 20.74
C GLN A 64 2.43 -9.34 21.39
N LYS A 65 2.63 -9.31 22.71
CA LYS A 65 3.14 -10.46 23.47
C LYS A 65 2.09 -11.56 23.60
N GLU A 66 0.87 -11.20 23.98
CA GLU A 66 -0.25 -12.14 24.15
C GLU A 66 -0.69 -12.77 22.82
N HIS A 67 -0.86 -11.94 21.79
CA HIS A 67 -1.39 -12.33 20.48
C HIS A 67 -0.28 -12.45 19.42
N ARG A 68 0.92 -12.89 19.81
CA ARG A 68 2.10 -12.94 18.95
C ARG A 68 1.85 -13.67 17.62
N SER A 69 1.13 -14.78 17.66
CA SER A 69 0.83 -15.60 16.48
C SER A 69 -0.08 -14.86 15.48
N GLN A 70 -1.14 -14.22 15.99
CA GLN A 70 -2.09 -13.43 15.20
C GLN A 70 -1.40 -12.21 14.60
N HIS A 71 -0.60 -11.50 15.40
CA HIS A 71 0.22 -10.39 14.93
C HIS A 71 1.19 -10.83 13.82
N LYS A 72 1.90 -11.95 14.00
CA LYS A 72 2.83 -12.48 12.98
C LYS A 72 2.11 -12.79 11.67
N ARG A 73 0.90 -13.34 11.72
CA ARG A 73 0.08 -13.61 10.54
C ARG A 73 -0.31 -12.32 9.81
N ALA A 74 -0.82 -11.33 10.54
CA ALA A 74 -1.19 -10.02 9.99
C ALA A 74 0.03 -9.30 9.39
N CYS A 75 1.16 -9.30 10.12
CA CYS A 75 2.43 -8.73 9.69
C CYS A 75 2.95 -9.38 8.41
N LYS A 76 2.88 -10.71 8.31
CA LYS A 76 3.29 -11.46 7.10
C LYS A 76 2.37 -11.15 5.92
N LYS A 77 1.06 -11.07 6.15
CA LYS A 77 0.09 -10.71 5.10
C LYS A 77 0.40 -9.33 4.51
N ARG A 78 0.60 -8.32 5.37
CA ARG A 78 0.96 -6.97 4.92
C ARG A 78 2.31 -6.94 4.19
N ALA A 79 3.29 -7.69 4.66
CA ALA A 79 4.59 -7.79 3.98
C ALA A 79 4.51 -8.49 2.61
N THR A 80 3.50 -9.34 2.38
CA THR A 80 3.22 -9.88 1.05
C THR A 80 2.56 -8.83 0.17
N GLU A 81 1.51 -8.15 0.67
CA GLU A 81 0.85 -7.07 -0.08
C GLU A 81 1.84 -5.99 -0.51
N LEU A 82 2.72 -5.53 0.39
CA LEU A 82 3.75 -4.53 0.04
C LEU A 82 4.73 -5.03 -1.03
N ARG A 83 5.05 -6.34 -1.04
CA ARG A 83 5.92 -6.91 -2.08
C ARG A 83 5.20 -6.97 -3.42
N ASP A 84 3.93 -7.33 -3.43
CA ASP A 84 3.11 -7.34 -4.63
C ASP A 84 2.94 -5.91 -5.16
N GLU A 85 2.63 -4.94 -4.28
CA GLU A 85 2.57 -3.51 -4.62
C GLU A 85 3.88 -3.04 -5.28
N VAL A 86 5.04 -3.42 -4.74
CA VAL A 86 6.35 -3.08 -5.33
C VAL A 86 6.59 -3.78 -6.67
N LEU A 87 6.20 -5.04 -6.81
CA LEU A 87 6.41 -5.83 -8.03
C LEU A 87 5.54 -5.34 -9.20
N PHE A 88 4.29 -4.96 -8.90
CA PHE A 88 3.34 -4.45 -9.90
C PHE A 88 3.37 -2.94 -10.06
N ARG A 89 4.09 -2.22 -9.19
CA ARG A 89 4.37 -0.80 -9.42
C ARG A 89 5.20 -0.69 -10.68
N GLN A 90 4.61 -0.11 -11.71
CA GLN A 90 5.28 0.19 -12.96
C GLN A 90 6.57 0.93 -12.63
N THR A 91 7.70 0.36 -13.03
CA THR A 91 8.99 1.01 -12.83
C THR A 91 8.96 2.29 -13.65
N GLU A 92 9.10 3.43 -12.99
CA GLU A 92 9.35 4.75 -13.60
C GLU A 92 10.78 4.77 -14.18
N GLY A 93 11.18 3.69 -14.84
CA GLY A 93 12.50 3.47 -15.40
C GLY A 93 12.51 3.92 -16.85
N THR A 94 13.66 4.44 -17.28
CA THR A 94 14.01 4.57 -18.70
C THR A 94 14.11 3.23 -19.42
N ASP A 95 13.97 2.13 -18.69
CA ASP A 95 14.16 0.77 -19.16
C ASP A 95 13.09 0.41 -20.18
N CYS A 96 13.47 -0.36 -21.20
CA CYS A 96 12.53 -0.68 -22.25
C CYS A 96 11.44 -1.63 -21.69
N PRO A 97 10.14 -1.34 -21.90
CA PRO A 97 9.05 -2.09 -21.28
C PRO A 97 8.89 -3.52 -21.83
N ILE A 98 9.58 -3.84 -22.93
CA ILE A 98 9.56 -5.17 -23.57
C ILE A 98 10.68 -6.05 -23.01
N CYS A 99 11.86 -5.48 -22.83
CA CYS A 99 13.11 -6.18 -22.58
C CYS A 99 13.61 -6.01 -21.14
N LEU A 100 13.06 -5.04 -20.40
CA LEU A 100 13.48 -4.66 -19.04
C LEU A 100 14.98 -4.35 -18.93
N LEU A 101 15.62 -4.02 -20.05
CA LEU A 101 17.02 -3.63 -20.10
C LEU A 101 17.14 -2.15 -19.77
N PRO A 102 18.13 -1.76 -18.94
CA PRO A 102 18.47 -0.37 -18.74
C PRO A 102 18.76 0.27 -20.08
N MET A 103 18.13 1.39 -20.39
CA MET A 103 18.42 2.12 -21.63
C MET A 103 19.86 2.64 -21.56
N PRO A 104 20.80 2.21 -22.43
CA PRO A 104 22.13 2.79 -22.47
C PRO A 104 22.09 4.32 -22.48
N LEU A 105 23.00 4.93 -21.72
CA LEU A 105 23.20 6.38 -21.71
C LEU A 105 23.60 6.93 -23.09
N ASP A 106 24.24 6.08 -23.91
CA ASP A 106 24.63 6.40 -25.28
C ASP A 106 23.54 5.93 -26.27
N PRO A 107 22.82 6.84 -26.94
CA PRO A 107 21.75 6.49 -27.87
C PRO A 107 22.24 5.70 -29.09
N ASP A 108 23.52 5.80 -29.44
CA ASP A 108 24.13 5.07 -30.56
C ASP A 108 24.39 3.59 -30.27
N LYS A 109 24.32 3.19 -28.99
CA LYS A 109 24.48 1.80 -28.54
C LYS A 109 23.14 1.05 -28.44
N LEU A 110 22.01 1.75 -28.54
CA LEU A 110 20.69 1.14 -28.69
C LEU A 110 20.34 1.08 -30.17
N ALA A 111 20.38 -0.12 -30.74
CA ALA A 111 19.65 -0.37 -31.96
C ALA A 111 18.15 -0.23 -31.66
N MET A 112 17.53 0.85 -32.12
CA MET A 112 16.08 1.03 -32.09
C MET A 112 15.47 0.72 -33.45
N ILE A 113 14.44 -0.12 -33.46
CA ILE A 113 13.68 -0.49 -34.64
C ILE A 113 12.35 0.24 -34.62
N SER A 114 11.88 0.71 -35.77
CA SER A 114 10.52 1.25 -35.91
C SER A 114 9.58 0.19 -36.51
N CYS A 115 8.45 -0.08 -35.86
CA CYS A 115 7.39 -0.94 -36.39
C CYS A 115 6.02 -0.32 -36.09
N CYS A 116 5.14 -0.25 -37.10
CA CYS A 116 3.77 0.28 -36.97
C CYS A 116 3.68 1.65 -36.25
N GLY A 117 4.63 2.55 -36.51
CA GLY A 117 4.66 3.89 -35.91
C GLY A 117 5.20 3.98 -34.47
N ARG A 118 5.68 2.87 -33.90
CA ARG A 118 6.34 2.83 -32.59
C ARG A 118 7.82 2.52 -32.73
N LYS A 119 8.65 3.17 -31.91
CA LYS A 119 10.07 2.84 -31.74
C LYS A 119 10.21 1.82 -30.62
N ILE A 120 10.84 0.70 -30.91
CA ILE A 120 11.11 -0.42 -29.99
C ILE A 120 12.62 -0.69 -29.96
N CYS A 121 13.15 -1.24 -28.88
CA CYS A 121 14.55 -1.72 -28.87
C CYS A 121 14.67 -2.96 -29.78
N ALA A 122 15.87 -3.21 -30.31
CA ALA A 122 16.18 -4.40 -31.10
C ALA A 122 16.56 -5.65 -30.27
N GLY A 123 16.52 -5.54 -28.94
CA GLY A 123 17.09 -6.55 -28.04
C GLY A 123 18.47 -6.13 -27.57
#